data_AF-A0AAD6WPJ0-F1
#
_entry.id   AF-A0AAD6WPJ0-F1
#
_cell.length_a   1.000
_cell.length_b   1.000
_cell.length_c   1.000
_cell.angle_alpha   90.00
_cell.angle_beta   90.00
_cell.angle_gamma   90.00
#
_symmetry.space_group_name_H-M   'P 1'
#
loop_
_entity.id
_entity.type
_entity.pdbx_description
1 polymer ?
#
loop_
_entity_poly.entity_id
_entity_poly.type
_entity_poly.pdbx_seq_one_letter_code
_entity_poly.pdbx_strand_id
1 'polypeptide(L)'
;WFKTVYPEISAVNLGDSFNGVLALLTAVERAYKWREDPGKGIGGKDRPSQVSSWIAMARGGRKKKGETGPGVYINSLAVFEREWRKWWGSLQPSWREKDVGTPGRFTRETYGDGGWKTLRHAGQNGVLNVVASLYWWGLTTEASGTMREDRESWAEAVTDVKWMLRGLLAAELGVGIE
;
A
#
# COMPACT_ATOMS: atom_id res chain seq x y z
N TRP A 1 -7.49 7.55 12.66
CA TRP A 1 -6.59 6.48 12.15
C TRP A 1 -5.12 6.89 12.05
N PHE A 2 -4.78 8.12 11.59
CA PHE A 2 -3.37 8.50 11.43
C PHE A 2 -2.64 8.47 12.77
N LYS A 3 -3.26 8.99 13.84
CA LYS A 3 -2.71 8.92 15.20
C LYS A 3 -2.63 7.51 15.82
N THR A 4 -3.23 6.49 15.20
CA THR A 4 -3.30 5.13 15.76
C THR A 4 -2.47 4.14 14.96
N VAL A 5 -2.63 4.10 13.64
CA VAL A 5 -1.96 3.14 12.76
C VAL A 5 -0.60 3.65 12.27
N TYR A 6 -0.48 4.93 11.95
CA TYR A 6 0.75 5.47 11.37
C TYR A 6 1.97 5.38 12.33
N PRO A 7 1.85 5.68 13.64
CA PRO A 7 2.97 5.53 14.58
C PRO A 7 3.53 4.10 14.60
N GLU A 8 2.66 3.11 14.48
CA GLU A 8 3.08 1.72 14.44
C GLU A 8 3.89 1.38 13.18
N ILE A 9 3.39 1.78 12.01
CA ILE A 9 4.06 1.51 10.73
C ILE A 9 5.39 2.28 10.65
N SER A 10 5.40 3.55 11.08
CA SER A 10 6.57 4.43 10.99
C SER A 10 7.64 4.16 12.07
N ALA A 11 7.33 3.36 13.10
CA ALA A 11 8.31 2.97 14.11
C ALA A 11 9.34 1.94 13.60
N VAL A 12 9.09 1.31 12.45
CA VAL A 12 9.98 0.30 11.87
C VAL A 12 10.64 0.84 10.61
N ASN A 13 11.97 0.77 10.56
CA ASN A 13 12.71 1.11 9.35
C ASN A 13 12.81 -0.12 8.43
N LEU A 14 12.06 -0.11 7.32
CA LEU A 14 12.14 -1.11 6.25
C LEU A 14 12.97 -0.61 5.05
N GLY A 15 13.79 0.41 5.24
CA GLY A 15 14.66 0.99 4.22
C GLY A 15 14.06 2.20 3.50
N ASP A 16 14.93 2.94 2.80
CA ASP A 16 14.64 4.28 2.26
C ASP A 16 13.50 4.32 1.26
N SER A 17 13.32 3.25 0.49
CA SER A 17 12.21 3.19 -0.48
C SER A 17 10.86 3.18 0.25
N PHE A 18 10.71 2.35 1.29
CA PHE A 18 9.50 2.26 2.10
C PHE A 18 9.29 3.53 2.94
N ASN A 19 10.36 4.11 3.51
CA ASN A 19 10.26 5.40 4.21
C ASN A 19 9.77 6.52 3.27
N GLY A 20 10.18 6.48 1.99
CA GLY A 20 9.66 7.35 0.96
C GLY A 20 8.16 7.16 0.68
N VAL A 21 7.63 5.93 0.80
CA VAL A 21 6.19 5.65 0.72
C VAL A 21 5.46 6.30 1.90
N LEU A 22 6.00 6.21 3.13
CA LEU A 22 5.39 6.85 4.30
C LEU A 22 5.37 8.38 4.22
N ALA A 23 6.45 8.97 3.72
CA ALA A 23 6.53 10.40 3.45
C ALA A 23 5.46 10.85 2.44
N LEU A 24 5.29 10.08 1.36
CA LEU A 24 4.27 10.36 0.34
C LEU A 24 2.85 10.13 0.85
N LEU A 25 2.59 9.08 1.63
CA LEU A 25 1.30 8.87 2.29
C LEU A 25 0.94 10.08 3.15
N THR A 26 1.90 10.57 3.95
CA THR A 26 1.71 11.76 4.79
C THR A 26 1.41 12.99 3.94
N ALA A 27 2.12 13.18 2.82
CA ALA A 27 1.90 14.30 1.91
C ALA A 27 0.52 14.24 1.23
N VAL A 28 0.10 13.06 0.76
CA VAL A 28 -1.23 12.83 0.16
C VAL A 28 -2.33 13.14 1.17
N GLU A 29 -2.21 12.64 2.40
CA GLU A 29 -3.23 12.84 3.43
C GLU A 29 -3.26 14.29 3.93
N ARG A 30 -2.11 14.97 3.95
CA ARG A 30 -2.04 16.41 4.16
C ARG A 30 -2.72 17.19 3.03
N ALA A 31 -2.53 16.80 1.77
CA ALA A 31 -3.23 17.40 0.63
C ALA A 31 -4.75 17.18 0.71
N TYR A 32 -5.18 16.03 1.23
CA TYR A 32 -6.57 15.76 1.57
C TYR A 32 -7.08 16.51 2.80
N LYS A 33 -6.23 17.31 3.46
CA LYS A 33 -6.52 18.06 4.70
C LYS A 33 -6.96 17.13 5.84
N TRP A 34 -6.44 15.90 5.87
CA TRP A 34 -6.75 14.89 6.88
C TRP A 34 -8.24 14.53 6.95
N ARG A 35 -8.99 14.74 5.87
CA ARG A 35 -10.40 14.36 5.81
C ARG A 35 -10.54 12.85 5.84
N GLU A 36 -11.71 12.39 6.27
CA GLU A 36 -12.09 10.98 6.16
C GLU A 36 -13.29 10.89 5.21
N ASP A 37 -13.11 10.18 4.10
CA ASP A 37 -14.21 10.02 3.15
C ASP A 37 -15.24 9.02 3.72
N PRO A 38 -16.55 9.37 3.74
CA PRO A 38 -17.59 8.43 4.13
C PRO A 38 -17.75 7.35 3.05
N GLY A 39 -17.78 6.08 3.45
CA GLY A 39 -18.06 4.95 2.55
C GLY A 39 -16.97 3.89 2.50
N LYS A 40 -17.01 3.08 1.42
CA LYS A 40 -16.25 1.81 1.31
C LYS A 40 -14.74 2.00 1.06
N GLY A 41 -14.30 3.20 0.66
CA GLY A 41 -12.92 3.52 0.28
C GLY A 41 -12.44 2.77 -0.97
N ILE A 42 -11.14 2.46 -1.02
CA ILE A 42 -10.53 1.74 -2.16
C ILE A 42 -11.21 0.38 -2.38
N GLY A 43 -11.21 -0.10 -3.63
CA GLY A 43 -11.85 -1.33 -4.05
C GLY A 43 -11.46 -2.56 -3.20
N GLY A 44 -12.45 -3.41 -2.88
CA GLY A 44 -12.28 -4.64 -2.09
C GLY A 44 -12.13 -5.92 -2.91
N LYS A 45 -12.30 -5.84 -4.24
CA LYS A 45 -12.18 -7.00 -5.12
C LYS A 45 -10.77 -7.58 -5.03
N ASP A 46 -10.65 -8.90 -4.89
CA ASP A 46 -9.38 -9.63 -4.82
C ASP A 46 -8.46 -9.25 -3.65
N ARG A 47 -8.93 -8.41 -2.71
CA ARG A 47 -8.17 -7.96 -1.54
C ARG A 47 -7.70 -9.16 -0.68
N PRO A 48 -6.42 -9.23 -0.29
CA PRO A 48 -5.93 -10.28 0.59
C PRO A 48 -6.75 -10.36 1.88
N SER A 49 -7.04 -11.58 2.32
CA SER A 49 -7.89 -11.84 3.51
C SER A 49 -7.36 -11.16 4.79
N GLN A 50 -6.03 -11.00 4.90
CA GLN A 50 -5.33 -10.31 5.98
C GLN A 50 -5.74 -8.84 6.05
N VAL A 51 -5.80 -8.15 4.91
CA VAL A 51 -6.21 -6.74 4.85
C VAL A 51 -7.68 -6.61 5.22
N SER A 52 -8.54 -7.48 4.69
CA SER A 52 -9.97 -7.49 5.01
C SER A 52 -10.22 -7.72 6.50
N SER A 53 -9.53 -8.69 7.09
CA SER A 53 -9.62 -9.01 8.52
C SER A 53 -9.11 -7.85 9.39
N TRP A 54 -7.97 -7.25 9.01
CA TRP A 54 -7.40 -6.11 9.73
C TRP A 54 -8.34 -4.90 9.72
N ILE A 55 -8.96 -4.58 8.58
CA ILE A 55 -9.97 -3.52 8.48
C ILE A 55 -11.19 -3.85 9.36
N ALA A 56 -11.69 -5.09 9.30
CA ALA A 56 -12.85 -5.52 10.10
C ALA A 56 -12.60 -5.44 11.62
N MET A 57 -11.35 -5.65 12.05
CA MET A 57 -10.93 -5.49 13.45
C MET A 57 -10.54 -4.04 13.80
N ALA A 58 -11.10 -3.05 13.10
CA ALA A 58 -10.81 -1.63 13.28
C ALA A 58 -9.30 -1.29 13.24
N ARG A 59 -8.52 -2.07 12.48
CA ARG A 59 -7.07 -1.92 12.31
C ARG A 59 -6.24 -2.20 13.56
N GLY A 60 -6.82 -2.92 14.53
CA GLY A 60 -6.15 -3.34 15.76
C GLY A 60 -5.33 -4.63 15.66
N GLY A 61 -5.51 -5.41 14.59
CA GLY A 61 -4.90 -6.74 14.44
C GLY A 61 -5.30 -7.72 15.57
N ARG A 62 -4.76 -8.94 15.55
CA ARG A 62 -4.85 -9.89 16.67
C ARG A 62 -3.56 -9.85 17.48
N LYS A 63 -3.30 -8.72 18.16
CA LYS A 63 -2.14 -8.62 19.05
C LYS A 63 -2.40 -9.42 20.32
N LYS A 64 -1.48 -10.30 20.70
CA LYS A 64 -1.47 -10.78 22.10
C LYS A 64 -1.01 -9.65 23.01
N LYS A 65 -1.46 -9.68 24.27
CA LYS A 65 -1.03 -8.71 25.28
C LYS A 65 0.50 -8.71 25.38
N GLY A 66 1.14 -7.60 25.05
CA GLY A 66 2.60 -7.44 25.08
C GLY A 66 3.32 -7.61 23.73
N GLU A 67 2.62 -7.99 22.65
CA GLU A 67 3.23 -8.04 21.31
C GLU A 67 3.35 -6.63 20.70
N THR A 68 4.54 -6.32 20.19
CA THR A 68 4.82 -5.14 19.36
C THR A 68 4.72 -5.52 17.89
N GLY A 69 3.95 -4.78 17.09
CA GLY A 69 3.76 -5.02 15.65
C GLY A 69 2.30 -5.27 15.25
N PRO A 70 2.03 -5.55 13.97
CA PRO A 70 0.71 -5.41 13.34
C PRO A 70 -0.37 -6.38 13.81
N GLY A 71 -0.02 -7.43 14.57
CA GLY A 71 -0.96 -8.50 14.91
C GLY A 71 -1.58 -9.16 13.65
N VAL A 72 -0.93 -9.02 12.50
CA VAL A 72 -1.30 -9.62 11.21
C VAL A 72 -0.20 -10.61 10.84
N TYR A 73 -0.60 -11.82 10.49
CA TYR A 73 0.32 -12.90 10.16
C TYR A 73 0.15 -13.33 8.71
N ILE A 74 1.27 -13.43 7.98
CA ILE A 74 1.32 -13.93 6.60
C ILE A 74 1.86 -15.36 6.63
N ASN A 75 0.95 -16.33 6.55
CA ASN A 75 1.29 -17.76 6.59
C ASN A 75 2.16 -18.21 5.39
N SER A 76 1.94 -17.60 4.22
CA SER A 76 2.62 -17.91 2.98
C SER A 76 2.84 -16.63 2.20
N LEU A 77 4.10 -16.22 2.06
CA LEU A 77 4.48 -15.04 1.28
C LEU A 77 4.05 -15.17 -0.17
N ALA A 78 4.27 -16.32 -0.80
CA ALA A 78 3.88 -16.55 -2.20
C ALA A 78 2.36 -16.41 -2.44
N VAL A 79 1.53 -16.90 -1.51
CA VAL A 79 0.07 -16.73 -1.60
C VAL A 79 -0.31 -15.26 -1.41
N PHE A 80 0.24 -14.62 -0.38
CA PHE A 80 -0.04 -13.23 -0.08
C PHE A 80 0.37 -12.31 -1.23
N GLU A 81 1.58 -12.48 -1.77
CA GLU A 81 2.07 -11.72 -2.92
C GLU A 81 1.09 -11.83 -4.10
N ARG A 82 0.69 -13.05 -4.46
CA ARG A 82 -0.20 -13.27 -5.61
C ARG A 82 -1.53 -12.55 -5.42
N GLU A 83 -2.14 -12.66 -4.24
CA GLU A 83 -3.39 -11.97 -3.91
C GLU A 83 -3.19 -10.46 -3.88
N TRP A 84 -2.08 -9.99 -3.31
CA TRP A 84 -1.75 -8.59 -3.23
C TRP A 84 -1.58 -7.97 -4.61
N ARG A 85 -0.83 -8.61 -5.53
CA ARG A 85 -0.65 -8.14 -6.91
C ARG A 85 -1.98 -8.11 -7.66
N LYS A 86 -2.84 -9.10 -7.47
CA LYS A 86 -4.18 -9.13 -8.08
C LYS A 86 -5.05 -7.97 -7.58
N TRP A 87 -5.06 -7.75 -6.27
CA TRP A 87 -5.77 -6.63 -5.66
C TRP A 87 -5.23 -5.29 -6.12
N TRP A 88 -3.92 -5.07 -6.01
CA TRP A 88 -3.26 -3.84 -6.42
C TRP A 88 -3.51 -3.54 -7.90
N GLY A 89 -3.47 -4.57 -8.74
CA GLY A 89 -3.84 -4.47 -10.15
C GLY A 89 -5.29 -4.03 -10.39
N SER A 90 -6.23 -4.46 -9.56
CA SER A 90 -7.64 -4.04 -9.64
C SER A 90 -7.86 -2.58 -9.23
N LEU A 91 -6.92 -1.99 -8.49
CA LEU A 91 -6.97 -0.59 -8.06
C LEU A 91 -6.30 0.36 -9.06
N GLN A 92 -5.55 -0.17 -10.04
CA GLN A 92 -4.81 0.68 -10.97
C GLN A 92 -5.75 1.44 -11.90
N PRO A 93 -5.44 2.71 -12.20
CA PRO A 93 -6.13 3.46 -13.24
C PRO A 93 -6.06 2.77 -14.60
N SER A 94 -7.09 2.97 -15.43
CA SER A 94 -7.19 2.32 -16.75
C SER A 94 -6.12 2.74 -17.76
N TRP A 95 -5.48 3.89 -17.56
CA TRP A 95 -4.37 4.36 -18.39
C TRP A 95 -3.06 3.63 -18.11
N ARG A 96 -3.00 2.86 -17.02
CA ARG A 96 -1.75 2.21 -16.60
C ARG A 96 -1.54 0.93 -17.38
N GLU A 97 -0.50 0.90 -18.20
CA GLU A 97 -0.15 -0.26 -18.99
C GLU A 97 0.53 -1.35 -18.16
N LYS A 98 0.31 -2.60 -18.54
CA LYS A 98 1.01 -3.73 -17.93
C LYS A 98 2.37 -3.89 -18.59
N ASP A 99 3.35 -4.26 -17.79
CA ASP A 99 4.70 -4.56 -18.28
C ASP A 99 4.67 -5.82 -19.18
N VAL A 100 5.03 -5.64 -20.46
CA VAL A 100 5.12 -6.71 -21.45
C VAL A 100 6.40 -7.51 -21.20
N GLY A 101 6.31 -8.45 -20.26
CA GLY A 101 7.44 -9.31 -19.89
C GLY A 101 7.40 -9.78 -18.44
N THR A 102 6.70 -9.03 -17.58
CA THR A 102 6.62 -9.34 -16.16
C THR A 102 5.17 -9.41 -15.67
N PRO A 103 4.57 -10.62 -15.60
CA PRO A 103 3.17 -10.78 -15.18
C PRO A 103 2.87 -10.10 -13.84
N GLY A 104 1.82 -9.27 -13.83
CA GLY A 104 1.38 -8.58 -12.62
C GLY A 104 2.17 -7.33 -12.25
N ARG A 105 3.07 -6.86 -13.14
CA ARG A 105 3.70 -5.53 -13.04
C ARG A 105 3.09 -4.53 -14.01
N PHE A 106 3.30 -3.27 -13.71
CA PHE A 106 2.81 -2.14 -14.49
C PHE A 106 3.99 -1.28 -14.91
N THR A 107 3.85 -0.63 -16.07
CA THR A 107 4.82 0.38 -16.51
C THR A 107 4.79 1.59 -15.55
N ARG A 108 5.90 2.34 -15.56
CA ARG A 108 6.13 3.52 -14.74
C ARG A 108 6.71 4.66 -15.58
N GLU A 109 6.18 4.81 -16.79
CA GLU A 109 6.67 5.77 -17.77
C GLU A 109 6.06 7.15 -17.56
N THR A 110 4.73 7.23 -17.62
CA THR A 110 3.99 8.48 -17.51
C THR A 110 2.73 8.32 -16.68
N TYR A 111 2.31 9.40 -16.02
CA TYR A 111 1.04 9.45 -15.32
C TYR A 111 -0.05 9.90 -16.30
N GLY A 112 -1.23 9.27 -16.22
CA GLY A 112 -2.39 9.72 -16.99
C GLY A 112 -3.11 10.91 -16.34
N ASP A 113 -3.73 11.75 -17.16
CA ASP A 113 -4.48 12.96 -16.77
C ASP A 113 -5.78 12.67 -15.98
N GLY A 114 -6.12 11.40 -15.75
CA GLY A 114 -7.40 11.00 -15.16
C GLY A 114 -7.36 9.63 -14.48
N GLY A 115 -8.52 9.02 -14.22
CA GLY A 115 -8.61 7.64 -13.72
C GLY A 115 -8.18 7.40 -12.26
N TRP A 116 -7.74 8.43 -11.53
CA TRP A 116 -7.29 8.33 -10.14
C TRP A 116 -8.39 7.98 -9.12
N LYS A 117 -9.66 7.97 -9.53
CA LYS A 117 -10.82 7.77 -8.63
C LYS A 117 -10.73 6.49 -7.79
N THR A 118 -10.08 5.44 -8.30
CA THR A 118 -9.92 4.15 -7.59
C THR A 118 -8.96 4.23 -6.41
N LEU A 119 -8.02 5.18 -6.41
CA LEU A 119 -7.03 5.41 -5.36
C LEU A 119 -7.28 6.69 -4.57
N ARG A 120 -8.05 7.64 -5.12
CA ARG A 120 -8.36 8.95 -4.53
C ARG A 120 -9.42 8.83 -3.44
N HIS A 121 -9.04 8.18 -2.35
CA HIS A 121 -9.84 8.01 -1.14
C HIS A 121 -9.02 8.47 0.05
N ALA A 122 -9.54 9.44 0.79
CA ALA A 122 -8.90 9.99 1.97
C ALA A 122 -9.18 9.15 3.21
N GLY A 123 -8.19 9.13 4.11
CA GLY A 123 -8.35 8.57 5.43
C GLY A 123 -8.22 7.05 5.52
N GLN A 124 -8.85 6.47 6.54
CA GLN A 124 -8.61 5.10 6.98
C GLN A 124 -8.97 4.00 5.96
N ASN A 125 -9.85 4.30 5.00
CA ASN A 125 -10.25 3.37 3.94
C ASN A 125 -9.50 3.62 2.63
N GLY A 126 -8.54 4.55 2.63
CA GLY A 126 -7.73 4.95 1.48
C GLY A 126 -6.48 4.10 1.27
N VAL A 127 -5.47 4.74 0.66
CA VAL A 127 -4.17 4.14 0.35
C VAL A 127 -3.39 3.66 1.58
N LEU A 128 -3.77 4.09 2.79
CA LEU A 128 -3.29 3.53 4.05
C LEU A 128 -3.32 1.98 4.05
N ASN A 129 -4.40 1.38 3.56
CA ASN A 129 -4.56 -0.07 3.58
C ASN A 129 -3.51 -0.78 2.72
N VAL A 130 -3.11 -0.16 1.61
CA VAL A 130 -2.03 -0.66 0.74
C VAL A 130 -0.68 -0.52 1.46
N VAL A 131 -0.40 0.63 2.05
CA VAL A 131 0.85 0.88 2.79
C VAL A 131 0.99 -0.05 4.00
N ALA A 132 -0.08 -0.28 4.76
CA ALA A 132 -0.09 -1.22 5.87
C ALA A 132 0.19 -2.65 5.41
N SER A 133 -0.35 -3.07 4.27
CA SER A 133 -0.08 -4.40 3.72
C SER A 133 1.37 -4.58 3.26
N LEU A 134 2.02 -3.53 2.72
CA LEU A 134 3.45 -3.52 2.41
C LEU A 134 4.32 -3.60 3.66
N TYR A 135 3.90 -2.96 4.74
CA TYR A 135 4.57 -3.05 6.04
C TYR A 135 4.59 -4.49 6.56
N TRP A 136 3.44 -5.19 6.55
CA TRP A 136 3.39 -6.59 7.01
C TRP A 136 4.19 -7.52 6.11
N TRP A 137 4.15 -7.29 4.80
CA TRP A 137 4.96 -8.04 3.84
C TRP A 137 6.45 -7.84 4.13
N GLY A 138 6.91 -6.60 4.28
CA GLY A 138 8.32 -6.30 4.56
C GLY A 138 8.80 -6.89 5.88
N LEU A 139 8.01 -6.79 6.95
CA LEU A 139 8.31 -7.46 8.22
C LEU A 139 8.45 -8.98 8.06
N THR A 140 7.54 -9.58 7.29
CA THR A 140 7.57 -11.03 7.07
C THR A 140 8.80 -11.43 6.28
N THR A 141 9.15 -10.68 5.23
CA THR A 141 10.36 -10.88 4.41
C THR A 141 11.64 -10.78 5.25
N GLU A 142 11.76 -9.78 6.12
CA GLU A 142 12.93 -9.64 7.00
C GLU A 142 13.03 -10.78 8.02
N ALA A 143 11.90 -11.19 8.62
CA ALA A 143 11.89 -12.19 9.68
C ALA A 143 12.14 -13.62 9.22
N SER A 144 11.81 -13.96 7.98
CA SER A 144 11.81 -15.36 7.51
C SER A 144 13.12 -15.79 6.83
N GLY A 145 14.15 -14.95 6.83
CA GLY A 145 15.42 -15.27 6.15
C GLY A 145 15.22 -15.58 4.66
N THR A 146 14.22 -14.93 4.05
CA THR A 146 13.70 -15.30 2.73
C THR A 146 14.70 -15.18 1.62
N MET A 147 14.39 -15.90 0.55
CA MET A 147 15.12 -15.88 -0.71
C MET A 147 15.19 -14.45 -1.27
N ARG A 148 16.22 -14.23 -2.10
CA ARG A 148 16.46 -12.93 -2.75
C ARG A 148 15.25 -12.48 -3.55
N GLU A 149 14.56 -13.41 -4.19
CA GLU A 149 13.38 -13.18 -5.03
C GLU A 149 12.21 -12.57 -4.23
N ASP A 150 11.98 -13.01 -2.99
CA ASP A 150 10.92 -12.46 -2.13
C ASP A 150 11.22 -11.00 -1.74
N ARG A 151 12.50 -10.70 -1.49
CA ARG A 151 12.98 -9.33 -1.20
C ARG A 151 12.83 -8.43 -2.41
N GLU A 152 13.21 -8.90 -3.58
CA GLU A 152 13.07 -8.17 -4.84
C GLU A 152 11.61 -7.94 -5.20
N SER A 153 10.76 -8.94 -4.95
CA SER A 153 9.32 -8.85 -5.16
C SER A 153 8.66 -7.78 -4.28
N TRP A 154 8.97 -7.79 -2.98
CA TRP A 154 8.52 -6.76 -2.06
C TRP A 154 9.05 -5.38 -2.43
N ALA A 155 10.35 -5.27 -2.73
CA ALA A 155 10.98 -4.01 -3.12
C ALA A 155 10.37 -3.42 -4.40
N GLU A 156 9.99 -4.27 -5.35
CA GLU A 156 9.28 -3.83 -6.54
C GLU A 156 7.90 -3.27 -6.20
N ALA A 157 7.12 -3.97 -5.38
CA ALA A 157 5.80 -3.52 -4.95
C ALA A 157 5.88 -2.18 -4.20
N VAL A 158 6.89 -1.99 -3.34
CA VAL A 158 7.17 -0.72 -2.66
C VAL A 158 7.47 0.38 -3.67
N THR A 159 8.32 0.11 -4.66
CA THR A 159 8.71 1.07 -5.69
C THR A 159 7.52 1.48 -6.55
N ASP A 160 6.66 0.52 -6.88
CA ASP A 160 5.43 0.73 -7.63
C ASP A 160 4.43 1.62 -6.88
N VAL A 161 4.15 1.29 -5.61
CA VAL A 161 3.27 2.09 -4.76
C VAL A 161 3.85 3.49 -4.55
N LYS A 162 5.16 3.63 -4.36
CA LYS A 162 5.84 4.93 -4.26
C LYS A 162 5.61 5.79 -5.49
N TRP A 163 5.73 5.20 -6.68
CA TRP A 163 5.46 5.90 -7.94
C TRP A 163 3.99 6.32 -8.03
N MET A 164 3.04 5.42 -7.73
CA MET A 164 1.61 5.76 -7.73
C MET A 164 1.22 6.83 -6.72
N LEU A 165 1.82 6.87 -5.53
CA LEU A 165 1.55 7.92 -4.55
C LEU A 165 2.10 9.29 -4.96
N ARG A 166 3.22 9.35 -5.70
CA ARG A 166 3.70 10.60 -6.31
C ARG A 166 2.71 11.13 -7.34
N GLY A 167 2.26 10.24 -8.22
CA GLY A 167 1.20 10.49 -9.20
C GLY A 167 -0.06 11.07 -8.55
N LEU A 168 -0.58 10.35 -7.55
CA LEU A 168 -1.78 10.72 -6.81
C LEU A 168 -1.63 12.08 -6.10
N LEU A 169 -0.48 12.34 -5.48
CA LEU A 169 -0.21 13.60 -4.80
C LEU A 169 -0.26 14.77 -5.78
N ALA A 170 0.43 14.67 -6.90
CA ALA A 170 0.48 15.76 -7.85
C ALA A 170 -0.85 15.97 -8.57
N ALA A 171 -1.60 14.90 -8.85
CA ALA A 171 -2.98 14.98 -9.32
C ALA A 171 -3.92 15.69 -8.31
N GLU A 172 -3.72 15.51 -7.00
CA GLU A 172 -4.47 16.23 -5.96
C GLU A 172 -4.05 17.71 -5.86
N LEU A 173 -2.77 18.02 -6.03
CA LEU A 173 -2.23 19.38 -5.97
C LEU A 173 -2.46 20.19 -7.26
N GLY A 174 -2.87 19.54 -8.36
CA GLY A 174 -3.04 20.18 -9.66
C GLY A 174 -1.72 20.64 -10.29
N VAL A 175 -0.62 19.97 -9.94
CA VAL A 175 0.71 20.25 -10.50
C VAL A 175 1.05 19.20 -11.56
N GLY A 176 1.64 19.65 -12.67
CA GLY A 176 2.18 18.74 -13.69
C GLY A 176 3.27 17.84 -13.09
N ILE A 177 3.36 16.61 -13.58
CA ILE A 177 4.36 15.64 -13.14
C ILE A 177 5.32 15.44 -14.30
N GLU A 178 6.47 16.10 -14.23
CA GLU A 178 7.60 15.83 -15.12
C GLU A 178 8.33 14.55 -14.71
#